data_AF-A0A1V4RBV2-F1
#
_entry.id   AF-A0A1V4RBV2-F1
#
_cell.length_a   1.000
_cell.length_b   1.000
_cell.length_c   1.000
_cell.angle_alpha   90.00
_cell.angle_beta   90.00
_cell.angle_gamma   90.00
#
_symmetry.space_group_name_H-M   'P 1'
#
loop_
_entity.id
_entity.type
_entity.pdbx_description
1 polymer ?
#
loop_
_entity_poly.entity_id
_entity_poly.type
_entity_poly.pdbx_seq_one_letter_code
_entity_poly.pdbx_strand_id
1 'polypeptide(L)'
;MSQIGNLHTFEKFVRLIASRIGQLVNYNSIANDLGVSQPTIRKWISILEASYIVFLLPPFFKNIGKRLIKTPKIYFYDTGLASYSLYKKQIP
;
A
#
# COMPACT_ATOMS: atom_id res chain seq x y z
N MET A 1 -2.03 -20.78 -1.64
CA MET A 1 -1.86 -19.85 -0.50
C MET A 1 -0.46 -19.27 -0.59
N SER A 2 -0.32 -17.96 -0.82
CA SER A 2 1.01 -17.38 -1.07
C SER A 2 1.82 -17.35 0.22
N GLN A 3 2.99 -18.02 0.22
CA GLN A 3 3.98 -17.94 1.28
C GLN A 3 4.32 -16.48 1.59
N ILE A 4 3.78 -15.95 2.68
CA ILE A 4 4.31 -14.75 3.31
C ILE A 4 5.59 -15.22 4.01
N GLY A 5 6.69 -15.33 3.25
CA GLY A 5 7.97 -15.85 3.74
C GLY A 5 8.59 -15.03 4.89
N ASN A 6 7.99 -13.89 5.25
CA ASN A 6 8.34 -13.14 6.45
C ASN A 6 7.16 -12.26 6.90
N LEU A 7 6.41 -12.72 7.91
CA LEU A 7 5.30 -11.96 8.51
C LEU A 7 5.76 -10.57 8.96
N HIS A 8 6.98 -10.48 9.51
CA HIS A 8 7.57 -9.23 9.98
C HIS A 8 7.78 -8.20 8.85
N THR A 9 8.20 -8.65 7.66
CA THR A 9 8.35 -7.76 6.50
C THR A 9 6.99 -7.29 5.99
N PHE A 10 5.97 -8.17 6.02
CA PHE A 10 4.61 -7.79 5.66
C PHE A 10 4.00 -6.78 6.64
N GLU A 11 4.23 -6.94 7.95
CA GLU A 11 3.82 -5.95 8.95
C GLU A 11 4.48 -4.59 8.73
N LYS A 12 5.80 -4.57 8.46
CA LYS A 12 6.52 -3.34 8.09
C LYS A 12 5.94 -2.72 6.82
N PHE A 13 5.61 -3.54 5.83
CA PHE A 13 4.96 -3.08 4.59
C PHE A 13 3.62 -2.39 4.87
N VAL A 14 2.73 -3.01 5.64
CA VAL A 14 1.41 -2.42 5.99
C VAL A 14 1.58 -1.08 6.70
N ARG A 15 2.56 -0.97 7.62
CA ARG A 15 2.85 0.31 8.30
C ARG A 15 3.41 1.37 7.35
N LEU A 16 4.27 0.96 6.42
CA LEU A 16 4.90 1.87 5.46
C LEU A 16 3.88 2.41 4.45
N ILE A 17 2.92 1.59 4.00
CA ILE A 17 1.82 2.10 3.17
C ILE A 17 0.84 2.94 3.99
N ALA A 18 0.65 2.64 5.28
CA ALA A 18 -0.18 3.46 6.18
C ALA A 18 0.41 4.86 6.41
N SER A 19 1.74 5.02 6.39
CA SER A 19 2.37 6.35 6.50
C SER A 19 2.33 7.14 5.20
N ARG A 20 2.09 6.47 4.07
CA ARG A 20 2.03 7.06 2.72
C ARG A 20 0.61 7.18 2.17
N ILE A 21 -0.39 7.13 3.04
CA ILE A 21 -1.80 7.31 2.65
C ILE A 21 -1.99 8.66 1.97
N GLY A 22 -2.70 8.67 0.84
CA GLY A 22 -2.97 9.87 0.05
C GLY A 22 -1.81 10.33 -0.85
N GLN A 23 -0.66 9.66 -0.80
CA GLN A 23 0.46 9.88 -1.73
C GLN A 23 0.38 8.96 -2.95
N LEU A 24 1.12 9.33 -4.01
CA LEU A 24 1.25 8.50 -5.21
C LEU A 24 2.01 7.21 -4.88
N VAL A 25 1.51 6.07 -5.35
CA VAL A 25 2.13 4.77 -5.08
C VAL A 25 3.43 4.63 -5.84
N ASN A 26 4.55 4.71 -5.12
CA ASN A 26 5.87 4.43 -5.67
C ASN A 26 6.32 3.02 -5.30
N TYR A 27 6.02 2.05 -6.18
CA TYR A 27 6.40 0.65 -5.99
C TYR A 27 7.91 0.46 -5.82
N ASN A 28 8.74 1.26 -6.50
CA ASN A 28 10.20 1.15 -6.43
C ASN A 28 10.72 1.56 -5.05
N SER A 29 10.21 2.67 -4.51
CA SER A 29 10.59 3.13 -3.17
C SER A 29 10.15 2.13 -2.10
N ILE A 30 8.91 1.64 -2.16
CA ILE A 30 8.41 0.65 -1.19
C ILE A 30 9.24 -0.64 -1.25
N ALA A 31 9.58 -1.10 -2.47
CA ALA A 31 10.43 -2.27 -2.68
C ALA A 31 11.83 -2.09 -2.06
N ASN A 32 12.47 -0.93 -2.29
CA ASN A 32 13.78 -0.61 -1.75
C ASN A 32 13.78 -0.53 -0.22
N ASP A 33 12.79 0.13 0.39
CA ASP A 33 12.72 0.31 1.84
C ASP A 33 12.54 -1.02 2.59
N LEU A 34 11.93 -2.01 1.93
CA LEU A 34 11.66 -3.34 2.50
C LEU A 34 12.66 -4.41 2.05
N GLY A 35 13.55 -4.09 1.10
CA GLY A 35 14.49 -5.05 0.51
C GLY A 35 13.83 -6.18 -0.27
N VAL A 36 12.64 -5.96 -0.84
CA VAL A 36 11.89 -6.96 -1.60
C VAL A 36 11.68 -6.53 -3.05
N SER A 37 11.34 -7.48 -3.92
CA SER A 37 11.11 -7.16 -5.33
C SER A 37 9.79 -6.40 -5.55
N GLN A 38 9.76 -5.48 -6.51
CA GLN A 38 8.54 -4.77 -6.93
C GLN A 38 7.34 -5.68 -7.24
N PRO A 39 7.47 -6.81 -7.97
CA PRO A 39 6.34 -7.71 -8.19
C PRO A 39 5.77 -8.29 -6.89
N THR A 40 6.59 -8.47 -5.85
CA THR A 40 6.12 -8.89 -4.52
C THR A 40 5.25 -7.82 -3.88
N ILE A 41 5.68 -6.54 -3.93
CA ILE A 41 4.88 -5.41 -3.43
C ILE A 41 3.56 -5.29 -4.17
N ARG A 42 3.57 -5.40 -5.51
CA ARG A 42 2.33 -5.38 -6.31
C ARG A 42 1.37 -6.48 -5.88
N LYS A 43 1.88 -7.70 -5.69
CA LYS A 43 1.09 -8.84 -5.23
C LYS A 43 0.50 -8.60 -3.84
N TRP A 44 1.26 -8.04 -2.91
CA TRP A 44 0.76 -7.69 -1.57
C TRP A 44 -0.31 -6.61 -1.60
N ILE A 45 -0.16 -5.58 -2.43
CA ILE A 45 -1.20 -4.55 -2.63
C ILE A 45 -2.47 -5.19 -3.20
N SER A 46 -2.37 -6.04 -4.21
CA SER A 46 -3.53 -6.75 -4.78
C SER A 46 -4.23 -7.64 -3.76
N ILE A 47 -3.50 -8.28 -2.84
CA ILE A 47 -4.10 -9.07 -1.75
C ILE A 47 -4.86 -8.17 -0.77
N LEU A 48 -4.28 -7.03 -0.38
CA LEU A 48 -4.93 -6.08 0.52
C LEU A 48 -6.16 -5.42 -0.12
N GLU A 49 -6.11 -5.17 -1.43
CA GLU A 49 -7.24 -4.65 -2.20
C GLU A 49 -8.37 -5.68 -2.31
N ALA A 50 -8.05 -6.95 -2.60
CA ALA A 50 -9.01 -8.04 -2.59
C ALA A 50 -9.61 -8.32 -1.19
N SER A 51 -8.89 -7.93 -0.14
CA SER A 51 -9.33 -8.05 1.25
C SER A 51 -10.08 -6.81 1.76
N TYR A 52 -10.35 -5.81 0.91
CA TYR A 52 -11.00 -4.54 1.26
C TYR A 52 -10.31 -3.77 2.40
N ILE A 53 -8.99 -3.90 2.53
CA ILE A 53 -8.20 -3.16 3.52
C ILE A 53 -7.72 -1.83 2.92
N VAL A 54 -7.25 -1.88 1.68
CA VAL A 54 -6.78 -0.72 0.93
C VAL A 54 -7.48 -0.63 -0.42
N PHE A 55 -7.55 0.55 -1.00
CA PHE A 55 -7.96 0.75 -2.39
C PHE A 55 -7.04 1.75 -3.08
N LEU A 56 -6.87 1.56 -4.39
CA LEU A 56 -6.13 2.47 -5.24
C LEU A 56 -7.10 3.48 -5.85
N LEU A 57 -6.97 4.75 -5.46
CA LEU A 57 -7.74 5.83 -6.05
C LEU A 57 -7.11 6.23 -7.39
N PRO A 58 -7.76 5.98 -8.53
CA PRO A 58 -7.25 6.40 -9.82
C PRO A 58 -7.27 7.93 -9.91
N PRO A 59 -6.29 8.54 -10.59
CA PRO A 59 -6.25 9.98 -10.70
C PRO A 59 -7.44 10.52 -11.50
N PHE A 60 -7.95 11.69 -11.10
CA PHE A 60 -9.04 12.35 -11.79
C PHE A 60 -8.48 13.08 -13.02
N PHE A 61 -8.72 12.53 -14.21
CA PHE A 61 -8.40 13.16 -15.49
C PHE A 61 -9.62 13.11 -16.40
N LYS A 62 -9.81 14.18 -17.19
CA LYS A 62 -10.88 14.27 -18.20
C LYS A 62 -10.74 13.20 -19.29
N ASN A 63 -9.51 12.72 -19.53
CA ASN A 63 -9.21 11.66 -20.49
C ASN A 63 -9.06 10.31 -19.76
N ILE A 64 -9.95 9.37 -20.06
CA ILE A 64 -10.00 8.02 -19.46
C ILE A 64 -8.69 7.24 -19.70
N GLY A 65 -8.06 7.37 -20.86
CA GLY A 65 -6.78 6.72 -21.16
C GLY A 65 -5.65 7.21 -20.24
N LYS A 66 -5.62 8.50 -19.90
CA LYS A 66 -4.66 9.05 -18.93
C LYS A 66 -4.95 8.60 -17.50
N ARG A 67 -6.21 8.29 -17.15
CA ARG A 67 -6.57 7.73 -15.83
C ARG A 67 -6.02 6.33 -15.62
N LEU A 68 -5.95 5.52 -16.69
CA LEU A 68 -5.45 4.15 -16.64
C LEU A 68 -3.92 4.06 -16.56
N ILE A 69 -3.21 5.05 -17.14
CA ILE A 69 -1.74 5.02 -17.25
C ILE A 69 -1.07 5.68 -16.04
N LYS A 70 -1.70 6.69 -15.43
CA LYS A 70 -1.10 7.46 -14.35
C LYS A 70 -1.16 6.71 -13.02
N THR A 71 -0.08 6.82 -12.25
CA THR A 71 0.06 6.19 -10.93
C THR A 71 -1.10 6.58 -10.00
N PRO A 72 -1.80 5.59 -9.41
CA PRO A 72 -2.87 5.86 -8.45
C PRO A 72 -2.33 6.29 -7.09
N LYS A 73 -3.21 6.82 -6.24
CA LYS A 73 -2.93 7.08 -4.83
C LYS A 73 -3.46 5.93 -3.98
N ILE A 74 -2.77 5.59 -2.89
CA ILE A 74 -3.24 4.55 -1.96
C ILE A 74 -4.06 5.14 -0.83
N TYR A 75 -5.19 4.50 -0.53
CA TYR A 75 -6.07 4.84 0.59
C TYR A 75 -6.47 3.57 1.34
N PHE A 76 -6.78 3.72 2.62
CA PHE A 76 -7.35 2.66 3.44
C PHE A 76 -8.86 2.82 3.47
N TYR A 77 -9.59 1.71 3.50
CA TYR A 77 -11.04 1.73 3.66
C TYR A 77 -11.45 2.27 5.04
N ASP A 78 -10.66 1.95 6.06
CA ASP A 78 -10.89 2.39 7.44
C ASP A 78 -9.73 3.28 7.91
N THR A 79 -10.06 4.51 8.28
CA THR A 79 -9.11 5.49 8.81
C THR A 79 -8.64 5.17 10.23
N GLY A 80 -9.45 4.43 11.00
CA GLY A 80 -9.09 3.86 12.30
C GLY A 80 -8.04 2.75 12.18
N LEU A 81 -8.16 1.87 11.19
CA LEU A 81 -7.12 0.86 10.90
C LEU A 81 -5.80 1.49 10.42
N ALA A 82 -5.90 2.54 9.60
CA ALA A 82 -4.74 3.32 9.20
C ALA A 82 -4.04 3.97 10.41
N SER A 83 -4.81 4.63 11.27
CA SER A 83 -4.30 5.29 12.49
C SER A 83 -3.70 4.28 13.45
N TYR A 84 -4.37 3.15 13.69
CA TYR A 84 -3.85 2.08 14.55
C TYR A 84 -2.53 1.51 14.04
N SER A 85 -2.41 1.29 12.72
CA SER A 85 -1.18 0.78 12.11
C SER A 85 0.00 1.74 12.28
N LEU A 86 -0.25 3.04 12.29
CA LEU A 86 0.75 4.07 12.57
C LEU A 86 1.12 4.13 14.06
N TYR A 87 0.13 4.15 14.95
CA TYR A 87 0.34 4.39 16.39
C TYR A 87 0.83 3.17 17.18
N LYS A 88 0.82 1.95 16.63
CA LYS A 88 1.31 0.71 17.30
C LYS A 88 2.80 0.72 17.70
N LYS A 89 3.56 1.81 17.49
CA LYS A 89 4.93 1.99 18.01
C LYS A 89 5.19 3.37 18.64
N GLN A 90 4.15 4.20 18.77
CA GLN A 90 4.23 5.57 19.29
C GLN A 90 3.68 5.67 20.72
N ILE A 91 3.66 4.56 21.46
CA ILE A 91 3.36 4.55 22.90
C ILE A 91 4.72 4.31 23.58
N PRO A 92 5.24 5.27 24.37
CA PRO A 92 6.45 5.08 25.15
C PRO A 92 6.31 3.94 26.18
#